data_AF-A0A6A5DSS7-F1
#
_entry.id   AF-A0A6A5DSS7-F1
#
_cell.length_a   1.000
_cell.length_b   1.000
_cell.length_c   1.000
_cell.angle_alpha   90.00
_cell.angle_beta   90.00
_cell.angle_gamma   90.00
#
_symmetry.space_group_name_H-M   'P 1'
#
loop_
_entity.id
_entity.type
_entity.pdbx_description
1 polymer ?
#
loop_
_entity_poly.entity_id
_entity_poly.type
_entity_poly.pdbx_seq_one_letter_code
_entity_poly.pdbx_strand_id
1 'polypeptide(L)'
;MGLAISLVAMEKEKVWYHVCPNRGRGCYNTRLKEDGGCTIWYNEKELLSDIEEHLKCTITQCEPDIKVPVDDFDGKVSYGQRRALGGGNYKGHVDILAPTVQELANLEREAQSSFLHLGYMPNQLFRAF
;
A
#
# COMPACT_ATOMS: atom_id res chain seq x y z
N MET A 1 -2.97 -14.10 -10.08
CA MET A 1 -3.02 -14.70 -8.73
C MET A 1 -2.00 -14.00 -7.87
N GLY A 2 -2.35 -13.50 -6.68
CA GLY A 2 -1.42 -12.77 -5.81
C GLY A 2 -0.28 -13.65 -5.33
N LEU A 3 0.91 -13.06 -5.18
CA LEU A 3 1.99 -13.64 -4.38
C LEU A 3 1.74 -13.25 -2.92
N ALA A 4 1.70 -14.23 -2.02
CA ALA A 4 1.66 -14.02 -0.58
C ALA A 4 2.97 -14.52 0.00
N ILE A 5 3.67 -13.64 0.72
CA ILE A 5 4.91 -13.97 1.44
C ILE A 5 4.60 -13.84 2.93
N SER A 6 4.90 -14.89 3.69
CA SER A 6 4.82 -14.88 5.15
C SER A 6 6.22 -14.71 5.73
N LEU A 7 6.39 -13.73 6.61
CA LEU A 7 7.59 -13.59 7.43
C LEU A 7 7.29 -14.24 8.78
N VAL A 8 8.13 -15.18 9.19
CA VAL A 8 7.91 -15.98 10.41
C VAL A 8 9.10 -15.81 11.35
N ALA A 9 8.84 -15.28 12.54
CA ALA A 9 9.83 -15.10 13.59
C ALA A 9 10.32 -16.44 14.15
N MET A 10 11.63 -16.52 14.41
CA MET A 10 12.23 -17.74 14.96
C MET A 10 12.01 -17.90 16.46
N GLU A 11 11.77 -16.80 17.17
CA GLU A 11 11.59 -16.73 18.62
C GLU A 11 10.17 -16.28 18.95
N LYS A 12 9.69 -16.62 20.15
CA LYS A 12 8.38 -16.15 20.63
C LYS A 12 8.42 -14.64 20.85
N GLU A 13 7.41 -13.94 20.35
CA GLU A 13 7.26 -12.50 20.55
C GLU A 13 6.16 -12.21 21.56
N LYS A 14 6.38 -11.21 22.42
CA LYS A 14 5.34 -10.72 23.32
C LYS A 14 4.52 -9.64 22.62
N VAL A 15 3.27 -9.97 22.30
CA VAL A 15 2.39 -9.09 21.53
C VAL A 15 1.22 -8.59 22.37
N TRP A 16 0.66 -7.45 21.99
CA TRP A 16 -0.58 -6.94 22.58
C TRP A 16 -1.77 -7.81 22.19
N TYR A 17 -2.51 -8.25 23.20
CA TYR A 17 -3.75 -8.98 23.06
C TYR A 17 -4.77 -8.38 24.03
N HIS A 18 -5.45 -7.34 23.55
CA HIS A 18 -6.37 -6.58 24.39
C HIS A 18 -7.65 -7.38 24.67
N VAL A 19 -7.82 -7.73 25.94
CA VAL A 19 -9.07 -8.30 26.49
C VAL A 19 -9.96 -7.25 27.15
N CYS A 20 -9.49 -5.99 27.26
CA CYS A 20 -10.26 -4.91 27.86
C CYS A 20 -11.55 -4.61 27.07
N PRO A 21 -12.66 -4.26 27.74
CA PRO A 21 -13.90 -3.85 27.06
C PRO A 21 -13.71 -2.67 26.09
N ASN A 22 -12.81 -1.74 26.42
CA ASN A 22 -12.47 -0.57 25.60
C ASN A 22 -11.47 -0.86 24.46
N ARG A 23 -11.20 -2.13 24.16
CA ARG A 23 -10.29 -2.56 23.06
C ARG A 23 -8.90 -1.91 23.12
N GLY A 24 -8.35 -1.76 24.32
CA GLY A 24 -7.00 -1.26 24.52
C GLY A 24 -6.84 0.26 24.58
N ARG A 25 -7.90 1.06 24.41
CA ARG A 25 -7.79 2.52 24.57
C ARG A 25 -7.26 2.89 25.96
N GLY A 26 -6.05 3.44 26.02
CA GLY A 26 -5.36 3.84 27.26
C GLY A 26 -4.85 2.67 28.11
N CYS A 27 -4.72 1.46 27.55
CA CYS A 27 -4.23 0.30 28.29
C CYS A 27 -2.70 0.21 28.25
N TYR A 28 -2.08 0.08 29.42
CA TYR A 28 -0.64 -0.09 29.58
C TYR A 28 -0.28 -1.37 30.37
N ASN A 29 -1.26 -2.25 30.62
CA ASN A 29 -1.05 -3.46 31.40
C ASN A 29 -0.37 -4.54 30.54
N THR A 30 0.96 -4.54 30.57
CA THR A 30 1.83 -5.45 29.80
C THR A 30 1.96 -6.85 30.41
N ARG A 31 1.21 -7.20 31.47
CA ARG A 31 1.21 -8.57 32.00
C ARG A 31 0.58 -9.54 31.00
N LEU A 32 0.84 -10.83 31.17
CA LEU A 32 0.22 -11.85 30.34
C LEU A 32 -1.28 -11.92 30.64
N LYS A 33 -2.07 -12.32 29.64
CA LYS A 33 -3.52 -12.53 29.78
C LYS A 33 -3.85 -13.49 30.94
N GLU A 34 -3.03 -14.53 31.13
CA GLU A 34 -3.15 -15.50 32.23
C GLU A 34 -3.02 -14.83 33.61
N ASP A 35 -2.22 -13.76 33.70
CA ASP A 35 -2.02 -12.94 34.91
C ASP A 35 -2.97 -11.72 34.97
N GLY A 36 -4.05 -11.71 34.18
CA GLY A 36 -5.00 -10.59 34.09
C GLY A 36 -4.45 -9.36 33.36
N GLY A 37 -3.45 -9.54 32.50
CA GLY A 37 -2.89 -8.51 31.62
C GLY A 37 -3.48 -8.48 30.21
N CYS A 38 -2.82 -7.74 29.31
CA CYS A 38 -3.26 -7.54 27.92
C CYS A 38 -2.19 -7.92 26.89
N THR A 39 -1.35 -8.90 27.21
CA THR A 39 -0.36 -9.44 26.28
C THR A 39 -0.42 -10.96 26.24
N ILE A 40 0.08 -11.55 25.15
CA ILE A 40 0.31 -13.00 25.02
C ILE A 40 1.70 -13.22 24.43
N TRP A 41 2.22 -14.43 24.61
CA TRP A 41 3.32 -14.92 23.80
C TRP A 41 2.77 -15.46 22.48
N TYR A 42 3.25 -14.89 21.37
CA TYR A 42 2.90 -15.29 20.02
C TYR A 42 4.02 -16.16 19.47
N ASN A 43 3.67 -17.39 19.06
CA ASN A 43 4.60 -18.37 18.55
C ASN A 43 4.33 -18.61 17.06
N GLU A 44 5.01 -17.86 16.20
CA GLU A 44 4.74 -17.90 14.76
C GLU A 44 5.13 -19.23 14.12
N LYS A 45 6.15 -19.93 14.65
CA LYS A 45 6.52 -21.27 14.19
C LYS A 45 5.43 -22.31 14.40
N GLU A 46 4.77 -22.26 15.56
CA GLU A 46 3.66 -23.16 15.89
C GLU A 46 2.45 -22.85 15.01
N LEU A 47 2.14 -21.57 14.83
CA LEU A 47 1.06 -21.15 13.92
C LEU A 47 1.32 -21.55 12.46
N LEU A 48 2.58 -21.47 12.00
CA LEU A 48 2.95 -21.96 10.67
C LEU A 48 2.66 -23.46 10.54
N SER A 49 3.05 -24.25 11.55
CA SER A 49 2.77 -25.70 11.58
C SER A 49 1.27 -25.99 11.54
N ASP A 50 0.45 -25.27 12.31
CA ASP A 50 -1.01 -25.44 12.31
C ASP A 50 -1.63 -25.09 10.94
N ILE A 51 -1.10 -24.06 10.26
CA ILE A 51 -1.54 -23.68 8.92
C ILE A 51 -1.18 -24.77 7.91
N GLU A 52 0.04 -25.30 7.95
CA GLU A 52 0.49 -26.39 7.08
C GLU A 52 -0.34 -27.66 7.27
N GLU A 53 -0.66 -28.01 8.52
CA GLU A 53 -1.55 -29.13 8.84
C GLU A 53 -2.96 -28.90 8.28
N HIS A 54 -3.51 -27.69 8.45
CA HIS A 54 -4.83 -27.35 7.95
C HIS A 54 -4.91 -27.39 6.41
N LEU A 55 -3.89 -26.87 5.74
CA LEU A 55 -3.78 -26.87 4.28
C LEU A 55 -3.35 -28.22 3.70
N LYS A 56 -2.84 -29.13 4.56
CA LYS A 56 -2.26 -30.42 4.18
C LYS A 56 -1.13 -30.28 3.16
N CYS A 57 -0.39 -29.17 3.24
CA CYS A 57 0.78 -28.91 2.42
C CYS A 57 1.86 -28.21 3.24
N THR A 58 3.11 -28.50 2.91
CA THR A 58 4.25 -27.74 3.45
C THR A 58 4.42 -26.47 2.64
N ILE A 59 4.56 -25.34 3.32
CA ILE A 59 4.79 -24.05 2.69
C ILE A 59 6.27 -23.94 2.33
N THR A 60 6.55 -23.60 1.08
CA THR A 60 7.92 -23.45 0.58
C THR A 60 8.63 -22.31 1.33
N GLN A 61 9.81 -22.61 1.87
CA GLN A 61 10.66 -21.63 2.54
C GLN A 61 11.64 -21.01 1.53
N CYS A 62 11.90 -19.71 1.66
CA CYS A 62 12.91 -19.02 0.86
C CYS A 62 14.25 -19.02 1.62
N GLU A 63 15.33 -19.22 0.88
CA GLU A 63 16.70 -19.05 1.37
C GLU A 63 16.98 -17.57 1.74
N PRO A 64 18.07 -17.27 2.47
CA PRO A 64 18.41 -15.90 2.88
C PRO A 64 18.59 -14.91 1.74
N ASP A 65 18.76 -15.38 0.50
CA ASP A 65 18.84 -14.55 -0.70
C ASP A 65 17.46 -14.12 -1.22
N ILE A 66 16.37 -14.56 -0.56
CA ILE A 66 14.96 -14.22 -0.86
C ILE A 66 14.63 -14.43 -2.34
N LYS A 67 15.21 -15.47 -2.94
CA LYS A 67 14.83 -15.88 -4.29
C LYS A 67 13.56 -16.71 -4.19
N VAL A 68 12.43 -16.05 -4.44
CA VAL A 68 11.13 -16.72 -4.52
C VAL A 68 11.15 -17.64 -5.75
N PRO A 69 11.02 -18.96 -5.58
CA PRO A 69 10.94 -19.86 -6.72
C PRO A 69 9.71 -19.49 -7.56
N VAL A 70 9.90 -19.44 -8.88
CA VAL A 70 8.78 -19.29 -9.81
C VAL A 70 8.01 -20.61 -9.72
N ASP A 71 6.85 -20.60 -9.06
CA ASP A 71 5.97 -21.77 -9.10
C ASP A 71 5.68 -22.08 -10.57
N ASP A 72 6.01 -23.31 -11.00
CA ASP A 72 5.62 -23.89 -12.29
C ASP A 72 4.10 -24.13 -12.31
N PHE A 73 3.32 -23.07 -12.18
CA PHE A 73 1.91 -23.09 -12.51
C PHE A 73 1.80 -23.28 -14.02
N ASP A 74 1.02 -24.29 -14.43
CA ASP A 74 0.73 -24.85 -15.77
C ASP A 74 0.39 -23.83 -16.91
N GLY A 75 1.12 -22.73 -17.05
CA GLY A 75 0.99 -21.69 -18.06
C GLY A 75 -0.34 -20.93 -18.11
N LYS A 76 -1.36 -21.33 -17.33
CA LYS A 76 -2.74 -20.86 -17.50
C LYS A 76 -3.08 -19.59 -16.73
N VAL A 77 -2.32 -19.21 -15.70
CA VAL A 77 -2.66 -18.02 -14.90
C VAL A 77 -1.39 -17.27 -14.47
N SER A 78 -1.00 -16.25 -15.24
CA SER A 78 0.02 -15.30 -14.78
C SER A 78 -0.54 -14.31 -13.74
N TYR A 79 0.31 -13.91 -12.79
CA TYR A 79 0.01 -12.82 -11.87
C TYR A 79 -0.17 -11.50 -12.65
N GLY A 80 -1.19 -10.72 -12.32
CA GLY A 80 -1.53 -9.50 -13.06
C GLY A 80 -2.34 -9.71 -14.35
N GLN A 81 -2.40 -10.93 -14.92
CA GLN A 81 -3.15 -11.16 -16.17
C GLN A 81 -4.66 -10.97 -16.01
N ARG A 82 -5.22 -11.24 -14.82
CA ARG A 82 -6.62 -10.91 -14.49
C ARG A 82 -6.86 -9.40 -14.25
N ARG A 83 -5.82 -8.58 -14.01
CA ARG A 83 -5.98 -7.10 -14.08
C ARG A 83 -6.20 -6.63 -15.52
N ALA A 84 -5.62 -7.33 -16.50
CA ALA A 84 -5.86 -7.00 -17.91
C ALA A 84 -7.30 -7.31 -18.37
N LEU A 85 -7.97 -8.27 -17.70
CA LEU A 85 -9.33 -8.71 -18.04
C LEU A 85 -10.43 -8.19 -17.09
N GLY A 86 -10.09 -7.78 -15.88
CA GLY A 86 -11.06 -7.44 -14.82
C GLY A 86 -10.60 -6.41 -13.80
N GLY A 87 -9.45 -5.75 -14.01
CA GLY A 87 -9.30 -4.40 -13.49
C GLY A 87 -10.34 -3.59 -14.26
N GLY A 88 -11.37 -3.06 -13.59
CA GLY A 88 -12.26 -2.11 -14.23
C GLY A 88 -11.38 -1.13 -15.00
N ASN A 89 -11.76 -0.83 -16.25
CA ASN A 89 -11.09 0.15 -17.10
C ASN A 89 -11.07 1.50 -16.38
N TYR A 90 -10.26 1.63 -15.34
CA TYR A 90 -9.92 2.87 -14.69
C TYR A 90 -8.91 3.52 -15.63
N LYS A 91 -9.44 3.93 -16.80
CA LYS A 91 -9.10 5.21 -17.40
C LYS A 91 -9.24 6.19 -16.26
N GLY A 92 -8.12 6.42 -15.57
CA GLY A 92 -8.17 7.08 -14.29
C GLY A 92 -8.75 8.48 -14.44
N HIS A 93 -9.00 9.13 -13.31
CA HIS A 93 -9.32 10.56 -13.29
C HIS A 93 -8.38 11.38 -14.21
N VAL A 94 -7.16 10.90 -14.43
CA VAL A 94 -6.17 11.41 -15.37
C VAL A 94 -6.69 11.61 -16.81
N ASP A 95 -7.38 10.63 -17.42
CA ASP A 95 -7.89 10.77 -18.79
C ASP A 95 -9.05 11.79 -18.87
N ILE A 96 -9.85 11.87 -17.79
CA ILE A 96 -10.95 12.82 -17.66
C ILE A 96 -10.41 14.24 -17.42
N LEU A 97 -9.30 14.36 -16.69
CA LEU A 97 -8.65 15.63 -16.35
C LEU A 97 -7.69 16.13 -17.45
N ALA A 98 -7.30 15.29 -18.42
CA ALA A 98 -6.43 15.69 -19.52
C ALA A 98 -6.93 16.95 -20.28
N PRO A 99 -8.21 17.05 -20.71
CA PRO A 99 -8.68 18.25 -21.39
C PRO A 99 -8.71 19.49 -20.49
N THR A 100 -9.06 19.33 -19.20
CA THR A 100 -9.12 20.46 -18.26
C THR A 100 -7.73 20.98 -17.91
N VAL A 101 -6.74 20.09 -17.76
CA VAL A 101 -5.33 20.47 -17.58
C VAL A 101 -4.79 21.20 -18.81
N GLN A 102 -5.15 20.76 -20.02
CA GLN A 102 -4.77 21.45 -21.25
C GLN A 102 -5.39 22.85 -21.35
N GLU A 103 -6.64 23.01 -20.95
CA GLU A 103 -7.33 24.30 -20.90
C GLU A 103 -6.69 25.25 -19.87
N LEU A 104 -6.36 24.76 -18.68
CA LEU A 104 -5.65 25.53 -17.66
C LEU A 104 -4.28 26.00 -18.14
N ALA A 105 -3.52 25.14 -18.83
CA ALA A 105 -2.22 25.51 -19.41
C ALA A 105 -2.35 26.62 -20.48
N ASN A 106 -3.44 26.60 -21.27
CA ASN A 106 -3.71 27.65 -22.25
C ASN A 106 -4.05 28.98 -21.58
N LEU A 107 -4.93 28.95 -20.58
CA LEU A 107 -5.31 30.14 -19.80
C LEU A 107 -4.13 30.74 -19.05
N GLU A 108 -3.25 29.91 -18.48
CA GLU A 108 -2.02 30.35 -17.84
C GLU A 108 -1.11 31.08 -18.85
N ARG A 109 -0.90 30.48 -20.03
CA ARG A 109 -0.09 31.09 -21.09
C ARG A 109 -0.67 32.43 -21.55
N GLU A 110 -1.98 32.53 -21.69
CA GLU A 110 -2.67 33.78 -22.06
C GLU A 110 -2.54 34.85 -20.97
N ALA A 111 -2.70 34.48 -19.70
CA ALA A 111 -2.53 35.40 -18.58
C ALA A 111 -1.09 35.91 -18.49
N GLN A 112 -0.09 35.03 -18.63
CA GLN A 112 1.32 35.40 -18.65
C GLN A 112 1.66 36.29 -19.86
N SER A 113 1.15 35.95 -21.05
CA SER A 113 1.36 36.75 -22.26
C SER A 113 0.71 38.13 -22.15
N SER A 114 -0.50 38.19 -21.58
CA SER A 114 -1.22 39.44 -21.31
C SER A 114 -0.46 40.30 -20.30
N PHE A 115 0.04 39.72 -19.22
CA PHE A 115 0.85 40.42 -18.22
C PHE A 115 2.12 41.02 -18.85
N LEU A 116 2.87 40.23 -19.64
CA LEU A 116 4.06 40.72 -20.32
C LEU A 116 3.71 41.81 -21.33
N HIS A 117 2.68 41.60 -22.15
CA HIS A 117 2.24 42.59 -23.13
C HIS A 117 1.82 43.90 -22.48
N LEU A 118 1.10 43.84 -21.36
CA LEU A 118 0.77 45.00 -20.55
C LEU A 118 2.05 45.65 -20.02
N GLY A 119 2.95 44.90 -19.39
CA GLY A 119 4.22 45.37 -18.82
C GLY A 119 5.17 46.06 -19.81
N TYR A 120 5.07 45.74 -21.10
CA TYR A 120 5.85 46.37 -22.18
C TYR A 120 5.08 47.42 -22.98
N MET A 121 3.86 47.81 -22.57
CA MET A 121 3.13 48.88 -23.24
C MET A 121 3.80 50.25 -23.04
N PRO A 122 3.92 51.07 -24.09
CA PRO A 122 4.61 52.36 -24.03
C PRO A 122 3.90 53.41 -23.14
N ASN A 123 2.65 53.19 -22.73
CA ASN A 123 1.85 54.09 -21.89
C ASN A 123 1.28 53.38 -20.64
N GLN A 124 2.15 52.93 -19.73
CA GLN A 124 1.71 52.42 -18.41
C GLN A 124 1.74 53.52 -17.34
N LEU A 125 0.66 53.61 -16.55
CA LEU A 125 0.57 54.49 -15.36
C LEU A 125 1.42 53.97 -14.17
N PHE A 126 1.81 52.69 -14.19
CA PHE A 126 2.68 52.07 -13.19
C PHE A 126 3.76 51.25 -13.91
N ARG A 127 5.03 51.65 -13.76
CA ARG A 127 6.17 50.80 -14.14
C ARG A 127 6.19 49.59 -13.21
N ALA A 128 6.30 48.39 -13.77
CA ALA A 128 6.69 47.22 -12.99
C ALA A 128 8.09 47.47 -12.38
N PHE A 129 8.26 47.10 -11.11
CA PHE A 129 9.51 47.22 -10.35
C PHE A 129 10.65 46.42 -10.98
#